data_AF-A0A3N4SUF1-F1
#
_entry.id   AF-A0A3N4SUF1-F1
#
_cell.length_a   1.000
_cell.length_b   1.000
_cell.length_c   1.000
_cell.angle_alpha   90.00
_cell.angle_beta   90.00
_cell.angle_gamma   90.00
#
_symmetry.space_group_name_H-M   'P 1'
#
loop_
_entity.id
_entity.type
_entity.pdbx_description
1 polymer ?
#
loop_
_entity_poly.entity_id
_entity_poly.type
_entity_poly.pdbx_seq_one_letter_code
_entity_poly.pdbx_strand_id
1 'polypeptide(L)'
;MRHRRRALLLLLTAALLTSCSGSGGTALEGDAKASDLAGYDHAQVGKEYWVTMPQMSNKSGKPLTVLSAEIAHVPAGLRITGYRVADAGTGGHPIGVIPVGADSAGDHKGDSIPVTAHGMSSLYYEARVKVTGAVHGDLSTCRYEYRQGSATYHQDLGCDTRIRLGTALPVEG
;
A
#
# COMPACT_ATOMS: atom_id res chain seq x y z
N MET A 1 75.99 1.19 10.95
CA MET A 1 75.13 1.39 9.76
C MET A 1 73.76 0.78 10.05
N ARG A 2 72.79 1.59 10.54
CA ARG A 2 71.49 1.86 9.89
C ARG A 2 70.96 0.74 8.97
N HIS A 3 69.87 0.08 9.36
CA HIS A 3 68.66 0.03 8.55
C HIS A 3 67.43 -0.30 9.41
N ARG A 4 66.62 0.73 9.66
CA ARG A 4 65.24 0.64 10.13
C ARG A 4 64.38 0.13 8.97
N ARG A 5 63.52 -0.86 9.18
CA ARG A 5 62.37 -1.11 8.32
C ARG A 5 61.11 -1.12 9.18
N ARG A 6 60.36 -0.02 9.06
CA ARG A 6 59.00 0.15 9.53
C ARG A 6 58.09 -0.64 8.58
N ALA A 7 57.25 -1.51 9.10
CA ALA A 7 56.10 -2.03 8.37
C ALA A 7 54.84 -1.45 9.01
N LEU A 8 54.20 -0.54 8.28
CA LEU A 8 52.91 0.05 8.58
C LEU A 8 51.85 -1.01 8.26
N LEU A 9 51.12 -1.52 9.26
CA LEU A 9 49.94 -2.35 9.02
C LEU A 9 48.75 -1.41 8.78
N LEU A 10 48.30 -1.33 7.53
CA LEU A 10 47.01 -0.74 7.16
C LEU A 10 45.89 -1.70 7.61
N LEU A 11 45.09 -1.30 8.59
CA LEU A 11 43.84 -1.97 8.94
C LEU A 11 42.77 -1.56 7.91
N LEU A 12 42.42 -2.49 7.02
CA LEU A 12 41.26 -2.36 6.13
C LEU A 12 39.97 -2.39 6.97
N THR A 13 39.27 -1.27 7.01
CA THR A 13 37.88 -1.18 7.45
C THR A 13 36.96 -1.76 6.38
N ALA A 14 36.55 -3.01 6.54
CA ALA A 14 35.47 -3.59 5.74
C ALA A 14 34.12 -3.03 6.22
N ALA A 15 33.60 -2.03 5.50
CA ALA A 15 32.23 -1.58 5.67
C ALA A 15 31.28 -2.68 5.16
N LEU A 16 30.58 -3.35 6.07
CA LEU A 16 29.50 -4.28 5.76
C LEU A 16 28.37 -3.48 5.08
N LEU A 17 28.24 -3.64 3.77
CA LEU A 17 27.04 -3.28 3.05
C LEU A 17 25.95 -4.28 3.43
N THR A 18 25.25 -4.01 4.53
CA THR A 18 24.03 -4.75 4.89
C THR A 18 22.99 -4.42 3.83
N SER A 19 22.87 -5.29 2.83
CA SER A 19 21.78 -5.26 1.87
C SER A 19 20.49 -5.54 2.65
N CYS A 20 19.70 -4.50 2.93
CA CYS A 20 18.37 -4.64 3.51
C CYS A 20 17.43 -5.23 2.45
N SER A 21 17.57 -6.53 2.16
CA SER A 21 16.49 -7.29 1.54
C SER A 21 15.47 -7.54 2.64
N GLY A 22 14.41 -6.72 2.69
CA GLY A 22 13.30 -6.95 3.61
C GLY A 22 12.78 -8.37 3.43
N SER A 23 12.67 -9.13 4.52
CA SER A 23 12.21 -10.52 4.44
C SER A 23 10.74 -10.56 4.03
N GLY A 24 10.36 -11.55 3.22
CA GLY A 24 8.95 -11.80 2.91
C GLY A 24 8.15 -12.03 4.19
N GLY A 25 7.07 -11.27 4.36
CA GLY A 25 6.15 -11.35 5.48
C GLY A 25 4.95 -12.23 5.19
N THR A 26 4.33 -12.76 6.24
CA THR A 26 3.10 -13.57 6.15
C THR A 26 2.11 -13.25 7.26
N ALA A 27 2.29 -12.15 8.00
CA ALA A 27 1.47 -11.84 9.17
C ALA A 27 0.13 -11.20 8.81
N LEU A 28 0.04 -10.52 7.66
CA LEU A 28 -1.16 -9.84 7.21
C LEU A 28 -2.08 -10.79 6.45
N GLU A 29 -3.38 -10.59 6.58
CA GLU A 29 -4.41 -11.17 5.72
C GLU A 29 -5.34 -10.05 5.26
N GLY A 30 -5.59 -9.98 3.96
CA GLY A 30 -6.56 -9.05 3.37
C GLY A 30 -7.96 -9.64 3.38
N ASP A 31 -8.97 -8.79 3.37
CA ASP A 31 -10.34 -9.22 3.21
C ASP A 31 -10.57 -9.77 1.79
N ALA A 32 -10.89 -11.06 1.68
CA ALA A 32 -11.05 -11.76 0.40
C ALA A 32 -12.18 -11.18 -0.50
N LYS A 33 -13.02 -10.29 0.03
CA LYS A 33 -14.18 -9.72 -0.66
C LYS A 33 -13.85 -8.53 -1.57
N ALA A 34 -12.63 -8.00 -1.52
CA ALA A 34 -12.26 -6.84 -2.33
C ALA A 34 -12.15 -7.12 -3.84
N SER A 35 -11.91 -8.36 -4.27
CA SER A 35 -11.54 -8.68 -5.66
C SER A 35 -12.71 -8.77 -6.67
N ASP A 36 -13.92 -9.17 -6.25
CA ASP A 36 -15.05 -9.36 -7.17
C ASP A 36 -15.99 -8.13 -7.27
N LEU A 37 -15.92 -7.20 -6.32
CA LEU A 37 -16.82 -6.04 -6.22
C LEU A 37 -16.13 -4.68 -6.43
N ALA A 38 -14.79 -4.62 -6.47
CA ALA A 38 -14.06 -3.37 -6.65
C ALA A 38 -13.96 -2.99 -8.13
N GLY A 39 -14.99 -2.33 -8.65
CA GLY A 39 -15.05 -1.89 -10.05
C GLY A 39 -15.68 -0.51 -10.22
N TYR A 40 -15.23 0.24 -11.23
CA TYR A 40 -15.87 1.49 -11.65
C TYR A 40 -15.79 1.70 -13.15
N ASP A 41 -16.95 1.64 -13.80
CA ASP A 41 -17.08 1.66 -15.26
C ASP A 41 -17.41 3.06 -15.83
N HIS A 42 -17.39 4.09 -14.98
CA HIS A 42 -17.74 5.47 -15.33
C HIS A 42 -16.54 6.41 -15.27
N ALA A 43 -15.32 5.87 -15.38
CA ALA A 43 -14.11 6.64 -15.23
C ALA A 43 -13.90 7.62 -16.40
N GLN A 44 -13.27 8.76 -16.12
CA GLN A 44 -13.01 9.79 -17.12
C GLN A 44 -11.54 10.17 -17.16
N VAL A 45 -10.99 10.34 -18.36
CA VAL A 45 -9.63 10.82 -18.56
C VAL A 45 -9.44 12.19 -17.90
N GLY A 46 -8.35 12.34 -17.17
CA GLY A 46 -8.00 13.55 -16.43
C GLY A 46 -8.62 13.63 -15.02
N LYS A 47 -9.57 12.75 -14.68
CA LYS A 47 -10.16 12.67 -13.34
C LYS A 47 -9.37 11.75 -12.42
N GLU A 48 -9.63 11.92 -11.11
CA GLU A 48 -8.97 11.18 -10.05
C GLU A 48 -9.99 10.48 -9.16
N TYR A 49 -9.59 9.32 -8.64
CA TYR A 49 -10.40 8.44 -7.84
C TYR A 49 -9.58 7.93 -6.65
N TRP A 50 -10.23 7.70 -5.52
CA TRP A 50 -9.70 6.91 -4.43
C TRP A 50 -10.01 5.44 -4.68
N VAL A 51 -8.98 4.60 -4.64
CA VAL A 51 -9.10 3.14 -4.69
C VAL A 51 -8.84 2.61 -3.30
N THR A 52 -9.83 1.94 -2.73
CA THR A 52 -9.69 1.34 -1.41
C THR A 52 -8.84 0.07 -1.47
N MET A 53 -7.78 0.02 -0.66
CA MET A 53 -6.91 -1.15 -0.54
C MET A 53 -7.45 -2.09 0.55
N PRO A 54 -7.15 -3.40 0.51
CA PRO A 54 -7.69 -4.38 1.44
C PRO A 54 -7.56 -3.97 2.89
N GLN A 55 -8.62 -4.21 3.66
CA GLN A 55 -8.58 -4.09 5.10
C GLN A 55 -7.68 -5.18 5.66
N MET A 56 -6.79 -4.81 6.57
CA MET A 56 -5.77 -5.72 7.07
C MET A 56 -6.17 -6.30 8.41
N SER A 57 -6.08 -7.62 8.49
CA SER A 57 -6.03 -8.36 9.75
C SER A 57 -4.64 -8.94 9.97
N ASN A 58 -4.26 -9.11 11.23
CA ASN A 58 -2.99 -9.72 11.61
C ASN A 58 -3.24 -11.11 12.20
N LYS A 59 -2.89 -12.16 11.46
CA LYS A 59 -3.08 -13.54 11.93
C LYS A 59 -2.03 -14.01 12.94
N SER A 60 -0.96 -13.26 13.14
CA SER A 60 0.12 -13.66 14.02
C SER A 60 -0.17 -13.35 15.49
N GLY A 61 0.53 -14.06 16.39
CA GLY A 61 0.45 -13.83 17.84
C GLY A 61 1.22 -12.60 18.35
N LYS A 62 1.71 -11.73 17.47
CA LYS A 62 2.46 -10.52 17.84
C LYS A 62 1.82 -9.29 17.18
N PRO A 63 1.66 -8.16 17.88
CA PRO A 63 1.22 -6.93 17.24
C PRO A 63 2.24 -6.48 16.19
N LEU A 64 1.77 -5.72 15.21
CA LEU A 64 2.59 -5.14 14.16
C LEU A 64 2.16 -3.71 13.85
N THR A 65 3.01 -2.99 13.12
CA THR A 65 2.68 -1.68 12.57
C THR A 65 2.95 -1.70 11.08
N VAL A 66 1.91 -1.50 10.28
CA VAL A 66 2.04 -1.29 8.84
C VAL A 66 2.58 0.11 8.63
N LEU A 67 3.69 0.22 7.92
CA LEU A 67 4.44 1.46 7.74
C LEU A 67 4.05 2.17 6.45
N SER A 68 3.71 1.40 5.42
CA SER A 68 3.31 1.91 4.11
C SER A 68 2.54 0.86 3.33
N ALA A 69 1.84 1.31 2.30
CA ALA A 69 1.20 0.46 1.31
C ALA A 69 1.36 1.06 -0.09
N GLU A 70 1.44 0.20 -1.11
CA GLU A 70 1.44 0.60 -2.51
C GLU A 70 0.65 -0.40 -3.37
N ILE A 71 0.09 0.07 -4.49
CA ILE A 71 -0.39 -0.81 -5.56
C ILE A 71 0.80 -1.09 -6.48
N ALA A 72 1.30 -2.32 -6.45
CA ALA A 72 2.52 -2.72 -7.16
C ALA A 72 2.28 -2.92 -8.66
N HIS A 73 1.07 -3.31 -9.08
CA HIS A 73 0.72 -3.42 -10.49
C HIS A 73 -0.29 -2.34 -10.90
N VAL A 74 0.20 -1.37 -11.69
CA VAL A 74 -0.61 -0.28 -12.22
C VAL A 74 -0.64 -0.39 -13.75
N PRO A 75 -1.81 -0.64 -14.36
CA PRO A 75 -1.91 -0.82 -15.81
C PRO A 75 -1.74 0.52 -16.54
N ALA A 76 -1.39 0.44 -17.83
CA ALA A 76 -1.35 1.63 -18.69
C ALA A 76 -2.72 2.34 -18.70
N GLY A 77 -2.68 3.67 -18.75
CA GLY A 77 -3.88 4.52 -18.64
C GLY A 77 -4.23 4.95 -17.22
N LEU A 78 -3.55 4.40 -16.20
CA LEU A 78 -3.68 4.81 -14.80
C LEU A 78 -2.35 5.31 -14.25
N ARG A 79 -2.41 6.19 -13.24
CA ARG A 79 -1.24 6.66 -12.51
C ARG A 79 -1.60 6.91 -11.05
N ILE A 80 -0.79 6.39 -10.12
CA ILE A 80 -0.92 6.73 -8.71
C ILE A 80 -0.41 8.16 -8.48
N THR A 81 -1.19 8.99 -7.78
CA THR A 81 -0.85 10.37 -7.44
C THR A 81 -0.69 10.61 -5.94
N GLY A 82 -1.01 9.61 -5.10
CA GLY A 82 -0.76 9.64 -3.67
C GLY A 82 -1.40 8.46 -2.95
N TYR A 83 -1.16 8.39 -1.64
CA TYR A 83 -1.79 7.45 -0.72
C TYR A 83 -2.28 8.20 0.51
N ARG A 84 -3.31 7.68 1.17
CA ARG A 84 -3.75 8.16 2.50
C ARG A 84 -4.17 6.99 3.38
N VAL A 85 -4.19 7.23 4.69
CA VAL A 85 -4.86 6.37 5.65
C VAL A 85 -6.28 6.89 5.88
N ALA A 86 -7.26 6.02 5.76
CA ALA A 86 -8.66 6.29 6.04
C ALA A 86 -9.16 5.43 7.20
N ASP A 87 -10.24 5.86 7.87
CA ASP A 87 -10.89 5.12 8.95
C ASP A 87 -12.28 4.66 8.51
N ALA A 88 -12.54 3.36 8.64
CA ALA A 88 -13.84 2.75 8.34
C ALA A 88 -14.94 3.24 9.29
N GLY A 89 -14.57 3.72 10.47
CA GLY A 89 -15.52 4.14 11.50
C GLY A 89 -16.56 3.05 11.79
N THR A 90 -17.82 3.47 11.96
CA THR A 90 -18.95 2.54 12.15
C THR A 90 -19.59 2.09 10.83
N GLY A 91 -19.22 2.68 9.69
CA GLY A 91 -19.79 2.40 8.38
C GLY A 91 -19.27 1.11 7.73
N GLY A 92 -18.19 0.55 8.29
CA GLY A 92 -17.50 -0.60 7.71
C GLY A 92 -16.47 -0.17 6.67
N HIS A 93 -15.63 -1.12 6.25
CA HIS A 93 -14.61 -0.87 5.24
C HIS A 93 -15.29 -0.71 3.86
N PRO A 94 -15.18 0.46 3.20
CA PRO A 94 -15.69 0.60 1.85
C PRO A 94 -14.88 -0.29 0.91
N ILE A 95 -15.53 -0.84 -0.11
CA ILE A 95 -14.87 -1.62 -1.14
C ILE A 95 -15.17 -0.93 -2.46
N GLY A 96 -14.13 -0.51 -3.18
CA GLY A 96 -14.25 -0.03 -4.56
C GLY A 96 -13.50 1.25 -4.85
N VAL A 97 -14.06 2.03 -5.78
CA VAL A 97 -13.45 3.21 -6.38
C VAL A 97 -14.38 4.40 -6.17
N ILE A 98 -13.88 5.46 -5.54
CA ILE A 98 -14.65 6.63 -5.11
C ILE A 98 -14.12 7.86 -5.88
N PRO A 99 -14.96 8.62 -6.61
CA PRO A 99 -14.52 9.86 -7.22
C PRO A 99 -13.94 10.83 -6.19
N VAL A 100 -12.80 11.44 -6.48
CA VAL A 100 -12.26 12.49 -5.60
C VAL A 100 -13.27 13.66 -5.54
N GLY A 101 -13.66 14.05 -4.32
CA GLY A 101 -14.66 15.09 -4.08
C GLY A 101 -16.06 14.55 -3.79
N ALA A 102 -16.29 13.25 -3.93
CA ALA A 102 -17.45 12.59 -3.32
C ALA A 102 -17.20 12.34 -1.82
N ASP A 103 -18.28 12.17 -1.05
CA ASP A 103 -18.18 11.76 0.35
C ASP A 103 -17.36 10.47 0.44
N SER A 104 -16.25 10.54 1.18
CA SER A 104 -15.35 9.42 1.42
C SER A 104 -15.13 9.29 2.92
N ALA A 105 -14.61 8.13 3.34
CA ALA A 105 -14.15 7.95 4.71
C ALA A 105 -13.20 9.07 5.12
N GLY A 106 -13.33 9.54 6.36
CA GLY A 106 -12.54 10.66 6.87
C GLY A 106 -11.04 10.35 6.83
N ASP A 107 -10.25 11.34 6.39
CA ASP A 107 -8.79 11.27 6.43
C ASP A 107 -8.32 11.03 7.88
N HIS A 108 -7.57 9.95 8.10
CA HIS A 108 -6.90 9.73 9.37
C HIS A 108 -5.56 10.47 9.38
N LYS A 109 -5.22 11.13 10.50
CA LYS A 109 -3.91 11.77 10.66
C LYS A 109 -2.86 10.75 11.06
N GLY A 110 -2.05 10.32 10.10
CA GLY A 110 -0.90 9.45 10.31
C GLY A 110 -0.67 8.53 9.12
N ASP A 111 0.57 8.12 8.91
CA ASP A 111 0.96 7.36 7.71
C ASP A 111 1.12 5.86 7.99
N SER A 112 1.02 5.45 9.26
CA SER A 112 1.23 4.07 9.72
C SER A 112 0.01 3.53 10.47
N ILE A 113 -0.28 2.23 10.29
CA ILE A 113 -1.45 1.58 10.88
C ILE A 113 -1.00 0.53 11.91
N PRO A 114 -1.30 0.72 13.22
CA PRO A 114 -1.12 -0.33 14.20
C PRO A 114 -2.16 -1.44 14.03
N VAL A 115 -1.74 -2.70 14.11
CA VAL A 115 -2.63 -3.87 14.07
C VAL A 115 -2.31 -4.79 15.23
N THR A 116 -3.29 -5.05 16.08
CA THR A 116 -3.14 -5.93 17.25
C THR A 116 -2.93 -7.39 16.81
N ALA A 117 -2.34 -8.22 17.68
CA ALA A 117 -2.25 -9.66 17.43
C ALA A 117 -3.66 -10.26 17.28
N HIS A 118 -3.87 -11.09 16.25
CA HIS A 118 -5.17 -11.68 15.92
C HIS A 118 -6.32 -10.67 15.71
N GLY A 119 -5.99 -9.40 15.46
CA GLY A 119 -6.96 -8.32 15.31
C GLY A 119 -7.05 -7.78 13.88
N MET A 120 -8.11 -7.03 13.63
CA MET A 120 -8.34 -6.27 12.40
C MET A 120 -8.32 -4.78 12.72
N SER A 121 -7.67 -3.98 11.88
CA SER A 121 -7.66 -2.52 12.05
C SER A 121 -8.87 -1.90 11.36
N SER A 122 -9.51 -0.89 11.98
CA SER A 122 -10.50 -0.04 11.27
C SER A 122 -9.83 0.91 10.28
N LEU A 123 -8.52 1.12 10.40
CA LEU A 123 -7.73 1.92 9.49
C LEU A 123 -7.29 1.09 8.28
N TYR A 124 -7.29 1.71 7.11
CA TYR A 124 -6.86 1.11 5.85
C TYR A 124 -6.23 2.17 4.95
N TYR A 125 -5.56 1.74 3.88
CA TYR A 125 -4.97 2.64 2.91
C TYR A 125 -5.90 2.85 1.71
N GLU A 126 -5.87 4.04 1.14
CA GLU A 126 -6.45 4.35 -0.16
C GLU A 126 -5.39 4.91 -1.09
N ALA A 127 -5.41 4.47 -2.34
CA ALA A 127 -4.57 5.00 -3.39
C ALA A 127 -5.33 6.05 -4.20
N ARG A 128 -4.74 7.23 -4.39
CA ARG A 128 -5.25 8.22 -5.34
C ARG A 128 -4.80 7.85 -6.74
N VAL A 129 -5.74 7.61 -7.63
CA VAL A 129 -5.48 7.14 -9.00
C VAL A 129 -6.00 8.18 -9.99
N LYS A 130 -5.12 8.67 -10.85
CA LYS A 130 -5.47 9.51 -11.99
C LYS A 130 -5.62 8.66 -13.25
N VAL A 131 -6.72 8.86 -13.98
CA VAL A 131 -6.90 8.29 -15.31
C VAL A 131 -6.16 9.17 -16.33
N THR A 132 -5.17 8.60 -17.00
CA THR A 132 -4.31 9.31 -17.96
C THR A 132 -4.63 9.01 -19.41
N GLY A 133 -5.40 7.95 -19.69
CA GLY A 133 -5.78 7.54 -21.05
C GLY A 133 -6.65 6.29 -21.05
N ALA A 134 -6.61 5.54 -22.15
CA ALA A 134 -7.27 4.23 -22.25
C ALA A 134 -6.67 3.27 -21.22
N VAL A 135 -7.53 2.56 -20.47
CA VAL A 135 -7.12 1.65 -19.39
C VAL A 135 -6.92 0.24 -19.94
N HIS A 136 -5.73 -0.32 -19.76
CA HIS A 136 -5.31 -1.60 -20.34
C HIS A 136 -5.01 -2.67 -19.27
N GLY A 137 -5.97 -2.91 -18.38
CA GLY A 137 -5.84 -3.92 -17.32
C GLY A 137 -6.52 -3.48 -16.04
N ASP A 138 -6.29 -4.24 -14.97
CA ASP A 138 -6.80 -3.95 -13.64
C ASP A 138 -5.62 -3.57 -12.73
N LEU A 139 -5.89 -2.74 -11.72
CA LEU A 139 -4.94 -2.57 -10.62
C LEU A 139 -4.85 -3.89 -9.89
N SER A 140 -3.65 -4.32 -9.49
CA SER A 140 -3.49 -5.55 -8.72
C SER A 140 -2.25 -5.51 -7.85
N THR A 141 -2.16 -6.48 -6.93
CA THR A 141 -1.05 -6.63 -5.97
C THR A 141 -0.85 -5.40 -5.09
N CYS A 142 -1.40 -5.45 -3.87
CA CYS A 142 -1.17 -4.43 -2.85
C CYS A 142 0.00 -4.89 -1.98
N ARG A 143 1.10 -4.15 -2.05
CA ARG A 143 2.29 -4.41 -1.25
C ARG A 143 2.25 -3.59 0.02
N TYR A 144 2.47 -4.25 1.14
CA TYR A 144 2.53 -3.64 2.46
C TYR A 144 3.93 -3.83 3.04
N GLU A 145 4.48 -2.75 3.59
CA GLU A 145 5.63 -2.81 4.48
C GLU A 145 5.12 -2.79 5.92
N TYR A 146 5.56 -3.73 6.75
CA TYR A 146 5.20 -3.72 8.17
C TYR A 146 6.38 -4.07 9.07
N ARG A 147 6.36 -3.48 10.28
CA ARG A 147 7.29 -3.79 11.35
C ARG A 147 6.63 -4.72 12.36
N GLN A 148 7.32 -5.81 12.70
CA GLN A 148 6.93 -6.70 13.78
C GLN A 148 8.15 -7.04 14.63
N GLY A 149 8.16 -6.56 15.88
CA GLY A 149 9.37 -6.57 16.71
C GLY A 149 10.44 -5.66 16.11
N SER A 150 11.67 -6.16 15.98
CA SER A 150 12.80 -5.43 15.40
C SER A 150 12.95 -5.60 13.89
N ALA A 151 12.11 -6.41 13.24
CA ALA A 151 12.20 -6.74 11.83
C ALA A 151 11.14 -5.99 11.00
N THR A 152 11.54 -5.60 9.80
CA THR A 152 10.65 -5.06 8.76
C THR A 152 10.44 -6.13 7.69
N TYR A 153 9.21 -6.27 7.23
CA TYR A 153 8.78 -7.25 6.25
C TYR A 153 8.03 -6.57 5.11
N HIS A 154 8.06 -7.19 3.94
CA HIS A 154 7.17 -6.87 2.83
C HIS A 154 6.22 -8.03 2.57
N GLN A 155 4.94 -7.73 2.37
CA GLN A 155 3.95 -8.73 2.04
C GLN A 155 3.00 -8.19 0.97
N ASP A 156 2.81 -9.01 -0.07
CA ASP A 156 1.90 -8.72 -1.16
C ASP A 156 0.54 -9.40 -0.85
N LEU A 157 -0.54 -8.65 -0.98
CA LEU A 157 -1.93 -9.10 -0.90
C LEU A 157 -2.62 -8.86 -2.25
N GLY A 158 -3.62 -9.67 -2.60
CA GLY A 158 -4.48 -9.40 -3.75
C GLY A 158 -5.33 -8.16 -3.51
N CYS A 159 -5.50 -7.31 -4.53
CA CYS A 159 -6.36 -6.13 -4.47
C CYS A 159 -6.87 -5.71 -5.86
N ASP A 160 -7.25 -6.72 -6.64
CA ASP A 160 -7.72 -6.55 -8.00
C ASP A 160 -8.86 -5.52 -8.03
N THR A 161 -8.63 -4.40 -8.72
CA THR A 161 -9.59 -3.31 -8.84
C THR A 161 -9.72 -2.88 -10.30
N ARG A 162 -10.94 -2.92 -10.81
CA ARG A 162 -11.25 -2.57 -12.20
C ARG A 162 -11.62 -1.11 -12.33
N ILE A 163 -10.95 -0.40 -13.23
CA ILE A 163 -11.34 0.95 -13.66
C ILE A 163 -11.54 0.91 -15.17
N ARG A 164 -12.71 1.33 -15.65
CA ARG A 164 -13.05 1.43 -17.07
C ARG A 164 -13.61 2.80 -17.41
N LEU A 165 -13.30 3.25 -18.62
CA LEU A 165 -13.85 4.48 -19.15
C LEU A 165 -15.33 4.29 -19.46
N GLY A 166 -16.14 5.31 -19.15
CA GLY A 166 -17.56 5.31 -19.51
C GLY A 166 -18.22 6.67 -19.32
N THR A 167 -19.53 6.70 -19.55
CA THR A 167 -20.35 7.90 -19.38
C THR A 167 -20.31 8.34 -17.91
N ALA A 168 -20.10 9.63 -17.64
CA ALA A 168 -20.15 10.13 -16.26
C ALA A 168 -21.52 9.86 -15.63
N LEU A 169 -21.50 9.47 -14.36
CA LEU A 169 -22.70 9.45 -13.55
C LEU A 169 -23.14 10.90 -13.26
N PRO A 170 -24.45 11.19 -13.32
CA PRO A 170 -24.96 12.48 -12.87
C PRO A 170 -24.66 12.64 -11.38
N VAL A 171 -24.18 13.82 -10.98
CA VAL A 171 -24.03 14.18 -9.57
C VAL A 171 -25.42 14.53 -9.08
N GLU A 172 -26.06 13.64 -8.31
CA GLU A 172 -27.28 14.02 -7.59
C GLU A 172 -26.87 15.01 -6.48
N GLY A 173 -27.40 16.23 -6.56
CA GLY A 173 -27.10 17.34 -5.66
C GLY A 173 -28.00 17.42 -4.46
#